data_AF-A0A671U3A7-F1
#
_entry.id   AF-A0A671U3A7-F1
#
_cell.length_a   1.000
_cell.length_b   1.000
_cell.length_c   1.000
_cell.angle_alpha   90.00
_cell.angle_beta   90.00
_cell.angle_gamma   90.00
#
_symmetry.space_group_name_H-M   'P 1'
#
loop_
_entity.id
_entity.type
_entity.pdbx_description
1 polymer ?
#
loop_
_entity_poly.entity_id
_entity_poly.type
_entity_poly.pdbx_seq_one_letter_code
_entity_poly.pdbx_strand_id
1 'polypeptide(L)'
;MLSMMLLRVIVSPQEIRRVTLPDVPPSVELCVALRNSLSLRGNFILQFEDPDLGNELCNLTDIKDLPTERVTLKILFTFSEPISDSALDTASLGSPCRSDSSEWPDPFVIPDFSQDVEFQLHVANDAYAKDGTVMVISKGVKSEILDRLADIISRITAYPSKDHYESVAKALVSKHPCLMEPGSGKGWYCWVFSLRFKMGNYRQKMRAAGCPEVLVNKRKSGEGNKIHYLPEPPEGKPAVKSEKDRETMLLEAQKRDPDLQLLDELMTATFSQRRKEIIGDEPLISAVMDRWPALFSQRQLSAEFSRIVTKDLLESFVDGLDALVPRLLALYKDAASKRRLTLSSVLECLQKEVITKLGGKNVF
;
A
#
# COMPACT_ATOMS: atom_id res chain seq x y z
N MET A 1 46.52 7.52 -23.47
CA MET A 1 45.29 8.29 -23.14
C MET A 1 44.58 7.47 -22.08
N LEU A 2 44.45 7.97 -20.85
CA LEU A 2 43.70 7.23 -19.80
C LEU A 2 42.23 7.22 -20.22
N SER A 3 41.66 6.03 -20.42
CA SER A 3 40.24 5.86 -20.75
C SER A 3 39.43 6.11 -19.48
N MET A 4 38.74 7.25 -19.39
CA MET A 4 37.91 7.57 -18.23
C MET A 4 36.46 7.15 -18.51
N MET A 5 35.92 6.26 -17.68
CA MET A 5 34.54 5.80 -17.80
C MET A 5 33.61 6.71 -17.01
N LEU A 6 32.59 7.26 -17.70
CA LEU A 6 31.61 8.14 -17.08
C LEU A 6 30.34 7.37 -16.70
N LEU A 7 30.01 7.41 -15.42
CA LEU A 7 28.92 6.66 -14.81
C LEU A 7 27.82 7.61 -14.31
N ARG A 8 26.59 7.34 -14.74
CA ARG A 8 25.38 7.92 -14.15
C ARG A 8 24.78 6.88 -13.21
N VAL A 9 24.94 7.06 -11.90
CA VAL A 9 24.54 6.09 -10.88
C VAL A 9 23.24 6.53 -10.22
N ILE A 10 22.21 5.71 -10.34
CA ILE A 10 20.87 5.90 -9.74
C ILE A 10 20.82 5.09 -8.44
N VAL A 11 20.88 5.77 -7.30
CA VAL A 11 20.73 5.15 -5.97
C VAL A 11 19.24 5.07 -5.61
N SER A 12 18.48 6.11 -5.98
CA SER A 12 17.01 6.17 -5.90
C SER A 12 16.47 7.11 -6.98
N PRO A 13 15.15 7.14 -7.27
CA PRO A 13 14.59 8.08 -8.26
C PRO A 13 14.89 9.56 -7.96
N GLN A 14 15.22 9.88 -6.71
CA GLN A 14 15.52 11.23 -6.23
C GLN A 14 17.04 11.47 -6.06
N GLU A 15 17.85 10.41 -6.15
CA GLU A 15 19.28 10.44 -5.90
C GLU A 15 20.05 9.80 -7.05
N ILE A 16 20.42 10.66 -8.00
CA ILE A 16 21.18 10.31 -9.19
C ILE A 16 22.51 11.06 -9.13
N ARG A 17 23.62 10.34 -9.17
CA ARG A 17 24.95 10.90 -9.00
C ARG A 17 25.84 10.57 -10.19
N ARG A 18 26.69 11.52 -10.56
CA ARG A 18 27.69 11.36 -11.62
C ARG A 18 29.00 10.90 -10.99
N VAL A 19 29.52 9.75 -11.39
CA VAL A 19 30.80 9.18 -10.94
C VAL A 19 31.73 9.06 -12.13
N THR A 20 33.01 9.39 -11.94
CA THR A 20 34.05 9.21 -12.97
C THR A 20 35.08 8.24 -12.42
N LEU A 21 35.34 7.16 -13.14
CA LEU A 21 36.37 6.19 -12.78
C LEU A 21 37.57 6.30 -13.74
N PRO A 22 38.81 6.24 -13.23
CA PRO A 22 40.02 6.38 -14.03
C PRO A 22 40.38 5.15 -14.89
N ASP A 23 39.76 4.00 -14.62
CA ASP A 23 39.88 2.75 -15.40
C ASP A 23 38.60 1.91 -15.23
N VAL A 24 38.39 0.89 -16.09
CA VAL A 24 37.29 -0.08 -15.97
C VAL A 24 37.69 -1.19 -14.99
N PRO A 25 37.20 -1.20 -13.74
CA PRO A 25 37.56 -2.24 -12.79
C PRO A 25 36.85 -3.55 -13.15
N PRO A 26 37.32 -4.72 -12.70
CA PRO A 26 36.53 -5.95 -12.65
C PRO A 26 35.21 -5.75 -11.87
N SER A 27 34.17 -6.53 -12.19
CA SER A 27 32.80 -6.41 -11.59
C SER A 27 32.80 -6.27 -10.05
N VAL A 28 33.64 -7.06 -9.36
CA VAL A 28 33.75 -7.03 -7.90
C VAL A 28 34.35 -5.71 -7.40
N GLU A 29 35.34 -5.16 -8.11
CA GLU A 29 35.99 -3.89 -7.76
C GLU A 29 35.10 -2.68 -8.06
N LEU A 30 34.21 -2.77 -9.06
CA LEU A 30 33.24 -1.71 -9.37
C LEU A 30 32.27 -1.48 -8.19
N CYS A 31 31.75 -2.54 -7.58
CA CYS A 31 30.89 -2.43 -6.40
C CYS A 31 31.63 -1.78 -5.22
N VAL A 32 32.91 -2.12 -5.00
CA VAL A 32 33.73 -1.50 -3.95
C VAL A 32 34.00 -0.01 -4.24
N ALA A 33 34.34 0.32 -5.48
CA ALA A 33 34.58 1.70 -5.90
C ALA A 33 33.32 2.58 -5.75
N LEU A 34 32.15 2.05 -6.12
CA LEU A 34 30.88 2.75 -5.95
C LEU A 34 30.51 2.90 -4.47
N ARG A 35 30.76 1.89 -3.63
CA ARG A 35 30.52 1.98 -2.19
C ARG A 35 31.34 3.10 -1.55
N ASN A 36 32.62 3.18 -1.89
CA ASN A 36 33.55 4.17 -1.35
C ASN A 36 33.26 5.59 -1.87
N SER A 37 32.99 5.74 -3.17
CA SER A 37 32.74 7.04 -3.78
C SER A 37 31.36 7.63 -3.42
N LEU A 38 30.37 6.78 -3.15
CA LEU A 38 28.99 7.20 -2.87
C LEU A 38 28.60 7.08 -1.39
N SER A 39 29.51 6.60 -0.52
CA SER A 39 29.30 6.37 0.92
C SER A 39 28.10 5.47 1.23
N LEU A 40 27.89 4.43 0.40
CA LEU A 40 26.75 3.52 0.52
C LEU A 40 26.99 2.49 1.63
N ARG A 41 25.96 2.18 2.42
CA ARG A 41 25.99 1.11 3.44
C ARG A 41 25.12 -0.06 3.01
N GLY A 42 25.64 -1.28 3.14
CA GLY A 42 24.94 -2.51 2.79
C GLY A 42 25.42 -3.17 1.49
N ASN A 43 24.92 -4.38 1.25
CA ASN A 43 25.14 -5.10 0.00
C ASN A 43 24.15 -4.61 -1.05
N PHE A 44 24.59 -4.62 -2.31
CA PHE A 44 23.75 -4.21 -3.43
C PHE A 44 24.20 -4.92 -4.71
N ILE A 45 23.26 -5.08 -5.63
CA ILE A 45 23.50 -5.49 -7.00
C ILE A 45 23.40 -4.27 -7.92
N LEU A 46 24.02 -4.36 -9.09
CA LEU A 46 24.01 -3.31 -10.10
C LEU A 46 23.13 -3.74 -11.28
N GLN A 47 22.35 -2.81 -11.78
CA GLN A 47 21.72 -2.90 -13.10
C GLN A 47 22.32 -1.85 -14.03
N PHE A 48 22.39 -2.12 -15.33
CA PHE A 48 22.80 -1.14 -16.33
C PHE A 48 21.72 -0.98 -17.40
N GLU A 49 21.65 0.19 -18.03
CA GLU A 49 20.82 0.39 -19.23
C GLU A 49 21.51 -0.25 -20.43
N ASP A 50 20.88 -1.26 -21.03
CA ASP A 50 21.41 -1.98 -22.19
C ASP A 50 20.93 -1.32 -23.49
N PRO A 51 21.83 -0.73 -24.31
CA PRO A 51 21.46 -0.08 -25.56
C PRO A 51 20.84 -1.04 -26.59
N ASP A 52 21.22 -2.32 -26.58
CA ASP A 52 20.75 -3.33 -27.51
C ASP A 52 19.34 -3.83 -27.14
N LEU A 53 18.92 -3.61 -25.89
CA LEU A 53 17.57 -3.91 -25.38
C LEU A 53 16.70 -2.64 -25.23
N GLY A 54 16.98 -1.60 -26.02
CA GLY A 54 16.16 -0.38 -26.00
C GLY A 54 16.33 0.48 -24.74
N ASN A 55 17.48 0.38 -24.06
CA ASN A 55 17.80 1.02 -22.79
C ASN A 55 16.99 0.50 -21.58
N GLU A 56 16.48 -0.73 -21.65
CA GLU A 56 15.92 -1.40 -20.46
C GLU A 56 17.02 -1.74 -19.44
N LEU A 57 16.64 -1.84 -18.15
CA LEU A 57 17.57 -2.09 -17.07
C LEU A 57 17.81 -3.59 -16.89
N CYS A 58 19.04 -4.03 -17.13
CA CYS A 58 19.48 -5.42 -17.01
C CYS A 58 20.44 -5.60 -15.84
N ASN A 59 20.41 -6.76 -15.18
CA ASN A 59 21.36 -7.07 -14.10
C ASN A 59 22.78 -7.18 -14.66
N LEU A 60 23.73 -6.47 -14.05
CA LEU A 60 25.12 -6.51 -14.46
C LEU A 60 25.79 -7.79 -13.92
N THR A 61 26.01 -8.76 -14.81
CA THR A 61 26.69 -10.03 -14.48
C THR A 61 28.15 -10.05 -14.92
N ASP A 62 28.49 -9.47 -16.07
CA ASP A 62 29.87 -9.25 -16.53
C ASP A 62 30.07 -7.76 -16.85
N ILE A 63 31.24 -7.23 -16.50
CA ILE A 63 31.60 -5.84 -16.75
C ILE A 63 31.80 -5.54 -18.25
N LYS A 64 32.06 -6.58 -19.05
CA LYS A 64 32.20 -6.49 -20.52
C LYS A 64 30.89 -6.09 -21.21
N ASP A 65 29.76 -6.27 -20.55
CA ASP A 65 28.44 -5.91 -21.06
C ASP A 65 28.18 -4.39 -20.93
N LEU A 66 29.07 -3.65 -20.24
CA LEU A 66 28.94 -2.20 -20.10
C LEU A 66 29.37 -1.45 -21.37
N PRO A 67 28.59 -0.46 -21.82
CA PRO A 67 28.98 0.39 -22.95
C PRO A 67 30.21 1.24 -22.63
N THR A 68 31.12 1.37 -23.61
CA THR A 68 32.48 1.92 -23.43
C THR A 68 32.54 3.42 -23.08
N GLU A 69 31.51 4.20 -23.41
CA GLU A 69 31.56 5.67 -23.28
C GLU A 69 30.65 6.25 -22.17
N ARG A 70 29.41 5.74 -22.04
CA ARG A 70 28.41 6.28 -21.11
C ARG A 70 27.60 5.14 -20.52
N VAL A 71 27.73 4.94 -19.22
CA VAL A 71 27.04 3.87 -18.51
C VAL A 71 26.05 4.47 -17.52
N THR A 72 24.76 4.13 -17.64
CA THR A 72 23.80 4.33 -16.57
C THR A 72 23.77 3.09 -15.71
N LEU A 73 24.04 3.22 -14.41
CA LEU A 73 23.90 2.15 -13.43
C LEU A 73 22.77 2.46 -12.45
N LYS A 74 22.03 1.44 -12.04
CA LYS A 74 21.05 1.52 -10.95
C LYS A 74 21.44 0.56 -9.83
N ILE A 75 21.43 1.06 -8.61
CA ILE A 75 21.78 0.29 -7.41
C ILE A 75 20.51 -0.32 -6.82
N LEU A 76 20.54 -1.62 -6.57
CA LEU A 76 19.49 -2.34 -5.84
C LEU A 76 20.10 -2.97 -4.59
N PHE A 77 19.73 -2.47 -3.42
CA PHE A 77 20.23 -3.02 -2.15
C PHE A 77 19.70 -4.43 -1.92
N THR A 78 20.60 -5.35 -1.60
CA THR A 78 20.29 -6.73 -1.24
C THR A 78 20.50 -6.94 0.25
N PHE A 79 19.53 -7.55 0.90
CA PHE A 79 19.65 -7.97 2.30
C PHE A 79 20.43 -9.29 2.31
N SER A 80 21.65 -9.27 2.84
CA SER A 80 22.35 -10.52 3.18
C SER A 80 22.04 -10.87 4.63
N GLU A 81 21.57 -12.09 4.85
CA GLU A 81 21.68 -12.73 6.16
C GLU A 81 23.17 -12.86 6.55
N PRO A 82 23.51 -12.85 7.85
CA PRO A 82 24.87 -13.08 8.28
C PRO A 82 25.28 -14.53 8.00
N ILE A 83 26.24 -14.71 7.10
CA ILE A 83 26.89 -16.00 6.83
C ILE A 83 27.73 -16.35 8.06
N SER A 84 27.30 -17.37 8.81
CA SER A 84 28.16 -18.10 9.74
C SER A 84 28.72 -19.34 9.03
N ASP A 85 30.05 -19.40 8.96
CA ASP A 85 30.82 -20.56 8.50
C ASP A 85 30.62 -21.78 9.42
N SER A 86 30.20 -22.92 8.85
CA SER A 86 30.70 -24.24 9.20
C SER A 86 30.23 -25.30 8.19
N ALA A 87 31.18 -26.14 7.77
CA ALA A 87 31.14 -26.98 6.58
C ALA A 87 30.45 -28.36 6.74
N LEU A 88 30.04 -28.93 5.58
CA LEU A 88 29.72 -30.34 5.25
C LEU A 88 28.46 -30.92 5.95
N ASP A 89 27.49 -31.58 5.33
CA ASP A 89 27.47 -32.47 4.17
C ASP A 89 26.09 -32.51 3.47
N THR A 90 26.10 -33.08 2.27
CA THR A 90 25.02 -33.36 1.31
C THR A 90 23.72 -33.99 1.88
N ALA A 91 22.56 -33.39 1.57
CA ALA A 91 21.41 -34.07 0.94
C ALA A 91 20.22 -33.11 0.77
N SER A 92 19.70 -33.08 -0.46
CA SER A 92 18.51 -32.39 -0.94
C SER A 92 17.28 -32.59 -0.05
N LEU A 93 16.67 -31.53 0.50
CA LEU A 93 15.23 -31.46 0.79
C LEU A 93 14.79 -29.98 0.99
N GLY A 94 13.84 -29.54 0.16
CA GLY A 94 12.76 -28.61 0.49
C GLY A 94 13.11 -27.24 1.08
N SER A 95 12.98 -26.20 0.26
CA SER A 95 12.77 -24.82 0.73
C SER A 95 11.56 -24.76 1.67
N PRO A 96 11.70 -24.34 2.95
CA PRO A 96 10.56 -24.01 3.77
C PRO A 96 10.35 -22.50 3.71
N CYS A 97 9.69 -22.03 2.65
CA CYS A 97 8.94 -20.77 2.75
C CYS A 97 7.71 -21.04 3.63
N ARG A 98 7.92 -21.17 4.94
CA ARG A 98 6.84 -21.09 5.93
C ARG A 98 6.42 -19.64 6.01
N SER A 99 5.32 -19.33 5.34
CA SER A 99 4.43 -18.25 5.76
C SER A 99 3.83 -18.67 7.11
N ASP A 100 4.57 -18.51 8.20
CA ASP A 100 3.99 -18.57 9.55
C ASP A 100 3.10 -17.33 9.71
N SER A 101 1.82 -17.46 9.38
CA SER A 101 0.80 -16.57 9.93
C SER A 101 0.82 -16.77 11.44
N SER A 102 1.60 -15.94 12.15
CA SER A 102 1.66 -15.99 13.60
C SER A 102 0.29 -15.61 14.15
N GLU A 103 -0.42 -16.59 14.71
CA GLU A 103 -1.70 -16.38 15.39
C GLU A 103 -1.53 -15.38 16.55
N TRP A 104 -2.52 -14.52 16.78
CA TRP A 104 -2.42 -13.49 17.80
C TRP A 104 -2.36 -14.15 19.19
N PRO A 105 -1.34 -13.89 20.02
CA PRO A 105 -1.22 -14.54 21.32
C PRO A 105 -2.36 -14.13 22.26
N ASP A 106 -3.03 -15.11 22.87
CA ASP A 106 -4.05 -14.92 23.90
C ASP A 106 -3.78 -15.83 25.12
N PRO A 107 -3.30 -15.31 26.26
CA PRO A 107 -3.06 -13.89 26.54
C PRO A 107 -1.78 -13.36 25.86
N PHE A 108 -1.76 -12.08 25.51
CA PHE A 108 -0.58 -11.42 24.95
C PHE A 108 0.56 -11.36 25.98
N VAL A 109 1.75 -11.83 25.61
CA VAL A 109 2.92 -11.85 26.49
C VAL A 109 3.66 -10.52 26.41
N ILE A 110 3.76 -9.81 27.53
CA ILE A 110 4.50 -8.55 27.61
C ILE A 110 6.00 -8.87 27.73
N PRO A 111 6.84 -8.37 26.79
CA PRO A 111 8.28 -8.60 26.83
C PRO A 111 8.92 -7.92 28.03
N ASP A 112 10.18 -8.26 28.26
CA ASP A 112 11.01 -7.49 29.18
C ASP A 112 11.53 -6.22 28.49
N PHE A 113 11.58 -5.15 29.27
CA PHE A 113 12.13 -3.85 28.90
C PHE A 113 13.61 -3.75 29.26
N SER A 114 14.24 -2.59 29.04
CA SER A 114 15.60 -2.34 29.54
C SER A 114 15.68 -2.54 31.06
N GLN A 115 16.88 -2.84 31.55
CA GLN A 115 17.12 -3.11 32.96
C GLN A 115 16.68 -1.93 33.85
N ASP A 116 16.88 -0.70 33.40
CA ASP A 116 16.49 0.52 34.11
C ASP A 116 14.99 0.77 34.08
N VAL A 117 14.29 0.47 32.99
CA VAL A 117 12.83 0.54 32.94
C VAL A 117 12.19 -0.55 33.80
N GLU A 118 12.67 -1.79 33.72
CA GLU A 118 12.17 -2.89 34.56
C GLU A 118 12.37 -2.59 36.04
N PHE A 119 13.53 -2.04 36.43
CA PHE A 119 13.77 -1.63 37.81
C PHE A 119 12.78 -0.55 38.27
N GLN A 120 12.54 0.48 37.44
CA GLN A 120 11.56 1.53 37.75
C GLN A 120 10.13 0.97 37.86
N LEU A 121 9.73 0.08 36.95
CA LEU A 121 8.43 -0.57 36.98
C LEU A 121 8.25 -1.46 38.21
N HIS A 122 9.31 -2.17 38.63
CA HIS A 122 9.30 -2.97 39.85
C HIS A 122 9.07 -2.10 41.09
N VAL A 123 9.88 -1.05 41.26
CA VAL A 123 9.76 -0.13 42.40
C VAL A 123 8.37 0.54 42.43
N ALA A 124 7.85 0.92 41.26
CA ALA A 124 6.54 1.52 41.16
C ALA A 124 5.38 0.53 41.41
N ASN A 125 5.52 -0.73 40.98
CA ASN A 125 4.56 -1.79 41.29
C ASN A 125 4.55 -2.10 42.80
N ASP A 126 5.70 -2.09 43.46
CA ASP A 126 5.79 -2.27 44.91
C ASP A 126 5.08 -1.13 45.66
N ALA A 127 5.23 0.12 45.17
CA ALA A 127 4.50 1.26 45.71
C ALA A 127 2.99 1.11 45.48
N TYR A 128 2.58 0.75 44.27
CA TYR A 128 1.18 0.48 43.93
C TYR A 128 0.58 -0.62 44.82
N ALA A 129 1.31 -1.69 45.12
CA ALA A 129 0.84 -2.76 46.00
C ALA A 129 0.67 -2.32 47.46
N LYS A 130 1.42 -1.31 47.92
CA LYS A 130 1.35 -0.80 49.30
C LYS A 130 0.18 0.15 49.52
N ASP A 131 -0.04 1.10 48.60
CA ASP A 131 -1.00 2.18 48.81
C ASP A 131 -1.81 2.58 47.56
N GLY A 132 -1.67 1.83 46.45
CA GLY A 132 -2.36 2.12 45.18
C GLY A 132 -1.73 3.27 44.39
N THR A 133 -0.55 3.77 44.78
CA THR A 133 0.12 4.86 44.07
C THR A 133 0.49 4.44 42.65
N VAL A 134 -0.04 5.18 41.68
CA VAL A 134 0.28 5.04 40.26
C VAL A 134 1.59 5.76 39.94
N MET A 135 2.40 5.18 39.05
CA MET A 135 3.65 5.78 38.60
C MET A 135 3.39 7.04 37.77
N VAL A 136 4.13 8.12 38.06
CA VAL A 136 4.25 9.23 37.11
C VAL A 136 5.25 8.82 36.02
N ILE A 137 4.73 8.42 34.86
CA ILE A 137 5.55 7.86 33.77
C ILE A 137 6.27 8.99 33.05
N SER A 138 7.61 8.95 33.04
CA SER A 138 8.43 9.90 32.27
C SER A 138 8.27 9.67 30.75
N LYS A 139 8.54 10.70 29.95
CA LYS A 139 8.47 10.59 28.48
C LYS A 139 9.41 9.51 27.91
N GLY A 140 10.59 9.34 28.51
CA GLY A 140 11.58 8.34 28.11
C GLY A 140 11.08 6.91 28.32
N VAL A 141 10.68 6.60 29.56
CA VAL A 141 10.12 5.29 29.95
C VAL A 141 8.92 4.94 29.08
N LYS A 142 7.98 5.89 28.90
CA LYS A 142 6.81 5.68 28.04
C LYS A 142 7.19 5.38 26.59
N SER A 143 8.17 6.10 26.03
CA SER A 143 8.58 5.87 24.64
C SER A 143 9.17 4.47 24.47
N GLU A 144 10.03 4.06 25.39
CA GLU A 144 10.71 2.77 25.33
C GLU A 144 9.72 1.60 25.41
N ILE A 145 8.80 1.63 26.38
CA ILE A 145 7.72 0.64 26.50
C ILE A 145 6.96 0.53 25.17
N LEU A 146 6.58 1.67 24.58
CA LEU A 146 5.86 1.70 23.30
C LEU A 146 6.72 1.23 22.12
N ASP A 147 8.01 1.55 22.08
CA ASP A 147 8.94 1.09 21.03
C ASP A 147 9.08 -0.44 21.08
N ARG A 148 9.27 -1.00 22.27
CA ARG A 148 9.41 -2.45 22.45
C ARG A 148 8.14 -3.21 22.10
N LEU A 149 6.98 -2.71 22.53
CA LEU A 149 5.69 -3.30 22.18
C LEU A 149 5.41 -3.17 20.67
N ALA A 150 5.73 -2.03 20.06
CA ALA A 150 5.54 -1.84 18.63
C ALA A 150 6.39 -2.80 17.79
N ASP A 151 7.65 -3.07 18.17
CA ASP A 151 8.50 -4.06 17.51
C ASP A 151 7.83 -5.44 17.51
N ILE A 152 7.38 -5.93 18.66
CA ILE A 152 6.74 -7.26 18.76
C ILE A 152 5.43 -7.32 17.98
N ILE A 153 4.57 -6.31 18.16
CA ILE A 153 3.30 -6.24 17.42
C ILE A 153 3.57 -6.26 15.91
N SER A 154 4.61 -5.55 15.44
CA SER A 154 4.93 -5.46 14.03
C SER A 154 5.45 -6.76 13.41
N ARG A 155 6.02 -7.66 14.23
CA ARG A 155 6.42 -9.00 13.79
C ARG A 155 5.22 -9.93 13.58
N ILE A 156 4.09 -9.62 14.24
CA ILE A 156 2.82 -10.35 14.07
C ILE A 156 2.03 -9.73 12.91
N THR A 157 1.85 -8.40 12.92
CA THR A 157 1.12 -7.68 11.87
C THR A 157 1.47 -6.19 11.82
N ALA A 158 1.68 -5.66 10.62
CA ALA A 158 1.79 -4.21 10.41
C ALA A 158 0.48 -3.42 10.66
N TYR A 159 -0.68 -4.08 10.64
CA TYR A 159 -2.00 -3.46 10.79
C TYR A 159 -2.84 -4.06 11.94
N PRO A 160 -2.46 -3.84 13.20
CA PRO A 160 -3.23 -4.35 14.32
C PRO A 160 -4.65 -3.78 14.36
N SER A 161 -5.63 -4.64 14.64
CA SER A 161 -7.03 -4.27 14.84
C SER A 161 -7.25 -3.57 16.19
N LYS A 162 -8.47 -3.07 16.44
CA LYS A 162 -8.82 -2.48 17.74
C LYS A 162 -8.61 -3.49 18.88
N ASP A 163 -9.04 -4.73 18.69
CA ASP A 163 -8.98 -5.78 19.70
C ASP A 163 -7.54 -6.21 20.01
N HIS A 164 -6.66 -6.19 19.00
CA HIS A 164 -5.23 -6.37 19.19
C HIS A 164 -4.64 -5.32 20.14
N TYR A 165 -4.92 -4.03 19.91
CA TYR A 165 -4.42 -2.97 20.80
C TYR A 165 -5.01 -3.09 22.22
N GLU A 166 -6.29 -3.45 22.35
CA GLU A 166 -6.89 -3.68 23.66
C GLU A 166 -6.25 -4.87 24.38
N SER A 167 -5.96 -5.96 23.68
CA SER A 167 -5.29 -7.15 24.22
C SER A 167 -3.91 -6.79 24.80
N VAL A 168 -3.06 -6.08 24.05
CA VAL A 168 -1.74 -5.63 24.54
C VAL A 168 -1.88 -4.67 25.72
N ALA A 169 -2.79 -3.70 25.65
CA ALA A 169 -2.95 -2.71 26.70
C ALA A 169 -3.44 -3.35 28.02
N LYS A 170 -4.36 -4.32 27.94
CA LYS A 170 -4.82 -5.10 29.10
C LYS A 170 -3.66 -5.91 29.68
N ALA A 171 -2.92 -6.64 28.84
CA ALA A 171 -1.78 -7.43 29.30
C ALA A 171 -0.69 -6.56 29.97
N LEU A 172 -0.43 -5.35 29.44
CA LEU A 172 0.54 -4.41 29.99
C LEU A 172 0.15 -3.95 31.40
N VAL A 173 -1.10 -3.50 31.59
CA VAL A 173 -1.57 -3.03 32.90
C VAL A 173 -1.74 -4.19 33.89
N SER A 174 -2.08 -5.39 33.40
CA SER A 174 -2.10 -6.59 34.25
C SER A 174 -0.71 -6.98 34.76
N LYS A 175 0.33 -6.90 33.91
CA LYS A 175 1.73 -7.17 34.32
C LYS A 175 2.29 -6.03 35.19
N HIS A 176 1.93 -4.79 34.88
CA HIS A 176 2.40 -3.60 35.61
C HIS A 176 1.24 -2.68 36.03
N PRO A 177 0.56 -3.00 37.14
CA PRO A 177 -0.56 -2.20 37.65
C PRO A 177 -0.20 -0.74 37.95
N CYS A 178 1.07 -0.44 38.25
CA CYS A 178 1.53 0.94 38.44
C CYS A 178 1.38 1.83 37.19
N LEU A 179 1.14 1.26 36.01
CA LEU A 179 0.91 1.98 34.75
C LEU A 179 -0.57 2.32 34.50
N MET A 180 -1.46 2.00 35.44
CA MET A 180 -2.89 2.26 35.34
C MET A 180 -3.19 3.76 35.30
N GLU A 181 -4.08 4.21 34.41
CA GLU A 181 -4.48 5.62 34.35
C GLU A 181 -5.32 6.05 35.57
N PRO A 182 -4.93 7.11 36.31
CA PRO A 182 -5.70 7.62 37.44
C PRO A 182 -7.08 8.12 36.99
N GLY A 183 -8.14 7.65 37.64
CA GLY A 183 -9.52 8.13 37.41
C GLY A 183 -10.24 7.48 36.21
N SER A 184 -9.60 6.55 35.49
CA SER A 184 -10.24 5.79 34.41
C SER A 184 -10.74 4.44 34.93
N GLY A 185 -12.05 4.15 34.79
CA GLY A 185 -12.66 2.92 35.31
C GLY A 185 -12.10 1.62 34.70
N LYS A 186 -11.31 1.69 33.63
CA LYS A 186 -10.62 0.54 33.02
C LYS A 186 -9.09 0.63 33.07
N GLY A 187 -8.51 1.82 33.26
CA GLY A 187 -7.07 1.98 33.50
C GLY A 187 -6.10 1.75 32.33
N TRP A 188 -6.49 1.04 31.26
CA TRP A 188 -5.64 0.72 30.10
C TRP A 188 -5.96 1.52 28.83
N TYR A 189 -7.00 2.35 28.82
CA TYR A 189 -7.51 2.99 27.61
C TYR A 189 -6.47 3.90 26.93
N CYS A 190 -5.76 4.73 27.69
CA CYS A 190 -4.72 5.62 27.15
C CYS A 190 -3.53 4.90 26.50
N TRP A 191 -3.27 3.65 26.90
CA TRP A 191 -2.26 2.81 26.25
C TRP A 191 -2.69 2.35 24.86
N VAL A 192 -3.99 2.06 24.65
CA VAL A 192 -4.54 1.73 23.33
C VAL A 192 -4.30 2.87 22.33
N PHE A 193 -4.57 4.12 22.71
CA PHE A 193 -4.29 5.27 21.85
C PHE A 193 -2.80 5.42 21.58
N SER A 194 -1.99 5.33 22.63
CA SER A 194 -0.54 5.48 22.53
C SER A 194 0.06 4.44 21.56
N LEU A 195 -0.38 3.18 21.64
CA LEU A 195 0.03 2.10 20.74
C LEU A 195 -0.46 2.33 19.31
N ARG A 196 -1.71 2.80 19.12
CA ARG A 196 -2.25 3.13 17.79
C ARG A 196 -1.43 4.22 17.10
N PHE A 197 -1.08 5.29 17.83
CA PHE A 197 -0.20 6.34 17.33
C PHE A 197 1.21 5.81 17.02
N LYS A 198 1.78 5.01 17.92
CA LYS A 198 3.12 4.43 17.75
C LYS A 198 3.20 3.53 16.51
N MET A 199 2.22 2.65 16.31
CA MET A 199 2.13 1.79 15.12
C MET A 199 1.87 2.60 13.84
N GLY A 200 1.18 3.74 13.93
CA GLY A 200 1.08 4.70 12.82
C GLY A 200 2.45 5.25 12.38
N ASN A 201 3.26 5.70 13.36
CA ASN A 201 4.61 6.21 13.10
C ASN A 201 5.56 5.10 12.63
N TYR A 202 5.47 3.91 13.21
CA TYR A 202 6.21 2.73 12.76
C TYR A 202 5.90 2.45 11.29
N ARG A 203 4.63 2.40 10.91
CA ARG A 203 4.24 2.21 9.51
C ARG A 203 4.80 3.30 8.59
N GLN A 204 4.80 4.56 9.02
CA GLN A 204 5.39 5.65 8.25
C GLN A 204 6.89 5.45 8.05
N LYS A 205 7.63 5.02 9.09
CA LYS A 205 9.07 4.70 9.01
C LYS A 205 9.34 3.51 8.08
N MET A 206 8.58 2.41 8.22
CA MET A 206 8.71 1.23 7.37
C MET A 206 8.36 1.53 5.91
N ARG A 207 7.39 2.41 5.67
CA ARG A 207 7.08 2.91 4.32
C ARG A 207 8.23 3.71 3.73
N ALA A 208 8.85 4.60 4.50
CA ALA A 208 10.02 5.36 4.06
C ALA A 208 11.23 4.45 3.77
N ALA A 209 11.33 3.31 4.46
CA ALA A 209 12.34 2.28 4.23
C ALA A 209 12.01 1.31 3.07
N GLY A 210 10.85 1.46 2.42
CA GLY A 210 10.47 0.64 1.26
C GLY A 210 9.88 -0.74 1.59
N CYS A 211 9.37 -0.97 2.81
CA CYS A 211 8.81 -2.27 3.20
C CYS A 211 7.48 -2.57 2.46
N PRO A 212 7.41 -3.64 1.64
CA PRO A 212 6.24 -3.99 0.83
C PRO A 212 4.93 -4.10 1.62
N GLU A 213 5.00 -4.67 2.83
CA GLU A 213 3.84 -4.84 3.73
C GLU A 213 3.18 -3.49 4.11
N VAL A 214 3.90 -2.37 4.04
CA VAL A 214 3.42 -1.05 4.48
C VAL A 214 3.31 -0.01 3.34
N LEU A 215 3.83 -0.36 2.16
CA LEU A 215 3.74 0.44 0.93
C LEU A 215 2.33 0.48 0.33
N VAL A 216 1.46 -0.47 0.68
CA VAL A 216 0.08 -0.60 0.17
C VAL A 216 -0.85 0.57 0.55
N ASN A 217 -0.43 1.46 1.47
CA ASN A 217 -1.25 2.58 1.95
C ASN A 217 -0.64 3.96 1.65
N LYS A 218 -0.57 4.32 0.35
CA LYS A 218 -0.29 5.70 -0.09
C LYS A 218 -1.50 6.59 0.21
N ARG A 219 -1.56 7.18 1.42
CA ARG A 219 -2.38 8.38 1.64
C ARG A 219 -1.69 9.55 0.93
N LYS A 220 -2.12 9.88 -0.29
CA LYS A 220 -1.97 11.25 -0.78
C LYS A 220 -2.91 12.11 0.08
N SER A 221 -2.34 12.97 0.91
CA SER A 221 -3.08 14.01 1.59
C SER A 221 -3.57 15.00 0.54
N GLY A 222 -4.87 15.03 0.29
CA GLY A 222 -5.51 15.94 -0.66
C GLY A 222 -6.72 15.29 -1.32
N GLU A 223 -7.89 15.52 -0.71
CA GLU A 223 -9.25 15.40 -1.25
C GLU A 223 -9.67 14.10 -1.96
N GLY A 224 -10.59 13.37 -1.32
CA GLY A 224 -11.35 12.29 -1.96
C GLY A 224 -11.48 11.06 -1.07
N ASN A 225 -12.57 11.00 -0.29
CA ASN A 225 -12.97 9.78 0.40
C ASN A 225 -13.32 8.65 -0.59
N LYS A 226 -12.98 7.40 -0.21
CA LYS A 226 -13.24 6.11 -0.89
C LYS A 226 -12.33 5.92 -2.12
N ILE A 227 -11.53 4.86 -2.23
CA ILE A 227 -11.94 3.63 -2.96
C ILE A 227 -10.90 2.48 -2.79
N HIS A 228 -9.95 2.52 -1.85
CA HIS A 228 -8.99 1.40 -1.64
C HIS A 228 -9.54 0.28 -0.72
N TYR A 229 -10.79 -0.15 -0.96
CA TYR A 229 -11.35 -1.33 -0.31
C TYR A 229 -10.75 -2.59 -0.96
N LEU A 230 -10.05 -3.42 -0.17
CA LEU A 230 -9.63 -4.77 -0.52
C LEU A 230 -10.55 -5.74 0.22
N PRO A 231 -11.59 -6.29 -0.43
CA PRO A 231 -12.44 -7.30 0.19
C PRO A 231 -11.61 -8.56 0.40
N GLU A 232 -11.62 -9.10 1.61
CA GLU A 232 -11.09 -10.44 1.85
C GLU A 232 -11.87 -11.46 1.00
N PRO A 233 -11.22 -12.51 0.48
CA PRO A 233 -11.94 -13.58 -0.20
C PRO A 233 -13.03 -14.13 0.72
N PRO A 234 -14.23 -14.47 0.23
CA PRO A 234 -15.22 -15.16 1.05
C PRO A 234 -14.58 -16.41 1.66
N GLU A 235 -14.76 -16.59 2.98
CA GLU A 235 -14.11 -17.64 3.78
C GLU A 235 -14.09 -18.98 3.05
N GLY A 236 -12.90 -19.58 2.92
CA GLY A 236 -12.72 -20.95 2.43
C GLY A 236 -12.50 -21.15 0.92
N LYS A 237 -12.31 -20.09 0.10
CA LYS A 237 -11.90 -20.28 -1.31
C LYS A 237 -10.38 -20.35 -1.47
N PRO A 238 -9.80 -21.49 -1.92
CA PRO A 238 -8.36 -21.58 -2.18
C PRO A 238 -7.97 -20.73 -3.40
N ALA A 239 -6.75 -20.17 -3.40
CA ALA A 239 -6.21 -19.36 -4.51
C ALA A 239 -6.23 -20.10 -5.87
N VAL A 240 -6.14 -21.43 -5.86
CA VAL A 240 -6.24 -22.27 -7.05
C VAL A 240 -7.62 -22.19 -7.71
N LYS A 241 -8.69 -22.01 -6.92
CA LYS A 241 -10.06 -21.88 -7.44
C LYS A 241 -10.26 -20.54 -8.13
N SER A 242 -9.69 -19.46 -7.60
CA SER A 242 -9.85 -18.13 -8.19
C SER A 242 -9.12 -17.97 -9.53
N GLU A 243 -7.95 -18.62 -9.70
CA GLU A 243 -7.26 -18.65 -10.99
C GLU A 243 -8.03 -19.44 -12.05
N LYS A 244 -8.62 -20.58 -11.66
CA LYS A 244 -9.52 -21.34 -12.54
C LYS A 244 -10.78 -20.56 -12.91
N ASP A 245 -11.36 -19.84 -11.96
CA ASP A 245 -12.51 -18.95 -12.20
C ASP A 245 -12.12 -17.82 -13.19
N ARG A 246 -10.90 -17.28 -13.12
CA ARG A 246 -10.37 -16.31 -14.10
C ARG A 246 -10.24 -16.92 -15.49
N GLU A 247 -9.63 -18.09 -15.62
CA GLU A 247 -9.48 -18.76 -16.92
C GLU A 247 -10.85 -19.03 -17.57
N THR A 248 -11.81 -19.49 -16.77
CA THR A 248 -13.18 -19.74 -17.21
C THR A 248 -13.85 -18.45 -17.70
N MET A 249 -13.67 -17.34 -16.96
CA MET A 249 -14.18 -16.02 -17.35
C MET A 249 -13.57 -15.54 -18.67
N LEU A 250 -12.26 -15.73 -18.84
CA LEU A 250 -11.54 -15.31 -20.03
C LEU A 250 -12.05 -16.05 -21.27
N LEU A 251 -12.30 -17.36 -21.15
CA LEU A 251 -12.88 -18.15 -22.24
C LEU A 251 -14.34 -17.74 -22.53
N GLU A 252 -15.14 -17.50 -21.49
CA GLU A 252 -16.54 -17.08 -21.64
C GLU A 252 -16.66 -15.71 -22.32
N ALA A 253 -15.84 -14.73 -21.91
CA ALA A 253 -15.86 -13.38 -22.44
C ALA A 253 -15.46 -13.29 -23.93
N GLN A 254 -14.78 -14.31 -24.47
CA GLN A 254 -14.39 -14.39 -25.87
C GLN A 254 -15.45 -15.03 -26.78
N LYS A 255 -16.52 -15.61 -26.21
CA LYS A 255 -17.57 -16.22 -27.01
C LYS A 255 -18.35 -15.16 -27.78
N ARG A 256 -18.88 -15.56 -28.93
CA ARG A 256 -19.79 -14.72 -29.73
C ARG A 256 -21.08 -14.38 -28.97
N ASP A 257 -21.54 -15.30 -28.15
CA ASP A 257 -22.70 -15.14 -27.26
C ASP A 257 -22.32 -15.63 -25.85
N PRO A 258 -21.78 -14.74 -24.99
CA PRO A 258 -21.37 -15.08 -23.64
C PRO A 258 -22.55 -15.31 -22.68
N ASP A 259 -22.43 -16.27 -21.79
CA ASP A 259 -23.34 -16.44 -20.66
C ASP A 259 -23.13 -15.30 -19.64
N LEU A 260 -24.06 -14.34 -19.66
CA LEU A 260 -23.99 -13.14 -18.83
C LEU A 260 -24.17 -13.45 -17.34
N GLN A 261 -24.91 -14.50 -16.98
CA GLN A 261 -25.10 -14.89 -15.58
C GLN A 261 -23.82 -15.51 -15.04
N LEU A 262 -23.21 -16.41 -15.81
CA LEU A 262 -21.92 -16.99 -15.48
C LEU A 262 -20.84 -15.91 -15.32
N LEU A 263 -20.80 -14.92 -16.23
CA LEU A 263 -19.87 -13.80 -16.13
C LEU A 263 -20.09 -12.97 -14.86
N ASP A 264 -21.35 -12.68 -14.47
CA ASP A 264 -21.64 -11.96 -13.22
C ASP A 264 -21.14 -12.74 -11.98
N GLU A 265 -21.37 -14.05 -11.96
CA GLU A 265 -20.94 -14.94 -10.86
C GLU A 265 -19.41 -14.99 -10.77
N LEU A 266 -18.72 -15.20 -11.89
CA LEU A 266 -17.26 -15.23 -11.96
C LEU A 266 -16.66 -13.87 -11.61
N MET A 267 -17.24 -12.77 -12.10
CA MET A 267 -16.80 -11.42 -11.78
C MET A 267 -16.96 -11.13 -10.29
N THR A 268 -18.05 -11.59 -9.67
CA THR A 268 -18.25 -11.47 -8.23
C THR A 268 -17.25 -12.33 -7.44
N ALA A 269 -17.03 -13.58 -7.87
CA ALA A 269 -16.13 -14.51 -7.18
C ALA A 269 -14.65 -14.06 -7.21
N THR A 270 -14.22 -13.42 -8.29
CA THR A 270 -12.82 -12.99 -8.50
C THR A 270 -12.58 -11.52 -8.12
N PHE A 271 -13.59 -10.82 -7.58
CA PHE A 271 -13.49 -9.41 -7.23
C PHE A 271 -12.31 -9.09 -6.30
N SER A 272 -12.13 -9.86 -5.22
CA SER A 272 -11.02 -9.69 -4.29
C SER A 272 -9.64 -9.84 -4.95
N GLN A 273 -9.48 -10.86 -5.80
CA GLN A 273 -8.24 -11.11 -6.55
C GLN A 273 -7.97 -9.96 -7.53
N ARG A 274 -8.95 -9.62 -8.38
CA ARG A 274 -8.84 -8.48 -9.31
C ARG A 274 -8.43 -7.21 -8.63
N ARG A 275 -9.09 -6.88 -7.53
CA ARG A 275 -8.83 -5.64 -6.78
C ARG A 275 -7.41 -5.63 -6.22
N LYS A 276 -6.93 -6.77 -5.73
CA LYS A 276 -5.57 -6.95 -5.24
C LYS A 276 -4.53 -6.79 -6.36
N GLU A 277 -4.76 -7.38 -7.54
CA GLU A 277 -3.87 -7.25 -8.70
C GLU A 277 -3.85 -5.81 -9.23
N ILE A 278 -5.02 -5.21 -9.48
CA ILE A 278 -5.13 -3.86 -10.08
C ILE A 278 -4.58 -2.78 -9.14
N ILE A 279 -4.85 -2.87 -7.83
CA ILE A 279 -4.30 -1.91 -6.85
C ILE A 279 -2.85 -2.23 -6.51
N GLY A 280 -2.50 -3.51 -6.37
CA GLY A 280 -1.20 -3.94 -5.85
C GLY A 280 -0.09 -3.85 -6.89
N ASP A 281 -0.35 -4.35 -8.10
CA ASP A 281 0.65 -4.43 -9.17
C ASP A 281 0.69 -3.15 -10.02
N GLU A 282 -0.31 -2.26 -9.85
CA GLU A 282 -0.54 -1.05 -10.66
C GLU A 282 -0.26 -1.27 -12.17
N PRO A 283 -0.86 -2.31 -12.80
CA PRO A 283 -0.54 -2.68 -14.17
C PRO A 283 -1.05 -1.64 -15.17
N LEU A 284 -0.44 -1.63 -16.37
CA LEU A 284 -0.96 -0.86 -17.50
C LEU A 284 -2.40 -1.29 -17.83
N ILE A 285 -3.23 -0.35 -18.30
CA ILE A 285 -4.63 -0.62 -18.67
C ILE A 285 -4.73 -1.76 -19.69
N SER A 286 -3.79 -1.85 -20.65
CA SER A 286 -3.72 -2.95 -21.61
C SER A 286 -3.59 -4.32 -20.93
N ALA A 287 -2.70 -4.44 -19.94
CA ALA A 287 -2.54 -5.68 -19.18
C ALA A 287 -3.79 -6.04 -18.36
N VAL A 288 -4.54 -5.03 -17.88
CA VAL A 288 -5.84 -5.27 -17.21
C VAL A 288 -6.89 -5.75 -18.21
N MET A 289 -6.92 -5.19 -19.42
CA MET A 289 -7.83 -5.63 -20.49
C MET A 289 -7.56 -7.07 -20.89
N ASP A 290 -6.29 -7.44 -21.05
CA ASP A 290 -5.89 -8.80 -21.43
C ASP A 290 -6.20 -9.81 -20.32
N ARG A 291 -5.95 -9.42 -19.06
CA ARG A 291 -6.11 -10.32 -17.91
C ARG A 291 -7.56 -10.45 -17.44
N TRP A 292 -8.36 -9.39 -17.57
CA TRP A 292 -9.76 -9.31 -17.10
C TRP A 292 -10.68 -8.69 -18.16
N PRO A 293 -10.85 -9.32 -19.34
CA PRO A 293 -11.56 -8.73 -20.47
C PRO A 293 -13.03 -8.42 -20.16
N ALA A 294 -13.69 -9.25 -19.34
CA ALA A 294 -15.08 -9.04 -18.94
C ALA A 294 -15.32 -7.70 -18.23
N LEU A 295 -14.31 -7.18 -17.51
CA LEU A 295 -14.38 -5.90 -16.79
C LEU A 295 -14.66 -4.70 -17.69
N PHE A 296 -14.29 -4.80 -18.97
CA PHE A 296 -14.45 -3.71 -19.95
C PHE A 296 -15.79 -3.75 -20.68
N SER A 297 -16.69 -4.66 -20.31
CA SER A 297 -18.08 -4.59 -20.71
C SER A 297 -18.83 -3.55 -19.88
N GLN A 298 -19.78 -2.81 -20.49
CA GLN A 298 -20.58 -1.80 -19.79
C GLN A 298 -21.28 -2.38 -18.55
N ARG A 299 -21.85 -3.58 -18.66
CA ARG A 299 -22.52 -4.28 -17.55
C ARG A 299 -21.58 -4.51 -16.37
N GLN A 300 -20.41 -5.09 -16.63
CA GLN A 300 -19.48 -5.40 -15.55
C GLN A 300 -18.80 -4.16 -14.98
N LEU A 301 -18.55 -3.14 -15.80
CA LEU A 301 -17.99 -1.87 -15.33
C LEU A 301 -18.95 -1.17 -14.35
N SER A 302 -20.24 -1.12 -14.68
CA SER A 302 -21.27 -0.63 -13.76
C SER A 302 -21.36 -1.48 -12.49
N ALA A 303 -21.36 -2.81 -12.61
CA ALA A 303 -21.39 -3.71 -11.46
C ALA A 303 -20.16 -3.55 -10.56
N GLU A 304 -18.96 -3.41 -11.15
CA GLU A 304 -17.72 -3.20 -10.41
C GLU A 304 -17.72 -1.86 -9.68
N PHE A 305 -18.20 -0.80 -10.33
CA PHE A 305 -18.40 0.50 -9.68
C PHE A 305 -19.32 0.37 -8.48
N SER A 306 -20.46 -0.30 -8.63
CA SER A 306 -21.40 -0.54 -7.54
C SER A 306 -20.79 -1.34 -6.39
N ARG A 307 -20.00 -2.38 -6.68
CA ARG A 307 -19.26 -3.16 -5.66
C ARG A 307 -18.28 -2.28 -4.86
N ILE A 308 -17.66 -1.30 -5.51
CA ILE A 308 -16.64 -0.44 -4.93
C ILE A 308 -17.23 0.75 -4.15
N VAL A 309 -18.21 1.43 -4.75
CA VAL A 309 -18.73 2.73 -4.28
C VAL A 309 -20.05 2.58 -3.51
N THR A 310 -20.68 1.41 -3.61
CA THR A 310 -22.00 1.08 -3.06
C THR A 310 -23.10 2.02 -3.58
N LYS A 311 -22.97 2.44 -4.85
CA LYS A 311 -23.91 3.32 -5.55
C LYS A 311 -24.05 2.83 -6.99
N ASP A 312 -25.23 2.99 -7.56
CA ASP A 312 -25.42 2.76 -8.98
C ASP A 312 -24.69 3.83 -9.80
N LEU A 313 -23.91 3.40 -10.78
CA LEU A 313 -23.09 4.28 -11.61
C LEU A 313 -23.96 5.22 -12.46
N LEU A 314 -24.97 4.67 -13.12
CA LEU A 314 -25.75 5.40 -14.10
C LEU A 314 -26.68 6.40 -13.40
N GLU A 315 -27.37 5.97 -12.36
CA GLU A 315 -28.21 6.82 -11.51
C GLU A 315 -27.38 7.96 -10.91
N SER A 316 -26.24 7.66 -10.28
CA SER A 316 -25.38 8.70 -9.68
C SER A 316 -24.86 9.70 -10.72
N PHE A 317 -24.57 9.23 -11.93
CA PHE A 317 -24.09 10.08 -13.03
C PHE A 317 -25.21 11.00 -13.54
N VAL A 318 -26.41 10.45 -13.76
CA VAL A 318 -27.57 11.21 -14.23
C VAL A 318 -28.03 12.20 -13.17
N ASP A 319 -28.11 11.82 -11.89
CA ASP A 319 -28.44 12.73 -10.79
C ASP A 319 -27.44 13.88 -10.69
N GLY A 320 -26.15 13.59 -10.88
CA GLY A 320 -25.10 14.59 -10.90
C GLY A 320 -25.26 15.58 -12.07
N LEU A 321 -25.64 15.09 -13.25
CA LEU A 321 -25.96 15.95 -14.40
C LEU A 321 -27.19 16.80 -14.12
N ASP A 322 -28.28 16.21 -13.63
CA ASP A 322 -29.52 16.92 -13.33
C ASP A 322 -29.31 18.02 -12.29
N ALA A 323 -28.45 17.81 -11.30
CA ALA A 323 -28.07 18.85 -10.34
C ALA A 323 -27.27 20.01 -10.96
N LEU A 324 -26.45 19.74 -11.99
CA LEU A 324 -25.59 20.74 -12.64
C LEU A 324 -26.30 21.49 -13.77
N VAL A 325 -27.25 20.84 -14.46
CA VAL A 325 -27.96 21.37 -15.63
C VAL A 325 -28.58 22.76 -15.38
N PRO A 326 -29.29 23.03 -14.25
CA PRO A 326 -29.88 24.36 -14.02
C PRO A 326 -28.84 25.49 -14.01
N ARG A 327 -27.68 25.26 -13.38
CA ARG A 327 -26.61 26.25 -13.27
C ARG A 327 -25.89 26.44 -14.61
N LEU A 328 -25.65 25.36 -15.35
CA LEU A 328 -25.10 25.42 -16.71
C LEU A 328 -26.02 26.20 -17.64
N LEU A 329 -27.33 25.95 -17.60
CA LEU A 329 -28.32 26.70 -18.37
C LEU A 329 -28.36 28.18 -17.99
N ALA A 330 -28.23 28.53 -16.70
CA ALA A 330 -28.19 29.93 -16.26
C ALA A 330 -26.95 30.66 -16.80
N LEU A 331 -25.76 30.07 -16.66
CA LEU A 331 -24.51 30.60 -17.22
C LEU A 331 -24.60 30.78 -18.74
N TYR A 332 -25.22 29.80 -19.39
CA TYR A 332 -25.40 29.79 -20.83
C TYR A 332 -26.35 30.91 -21.31
N LYS A 333 -27.44 31.16 -20.59
CA LYS A 333 -28.35 32.30 -20.87
C LYS A 333 -27.65 33.64 -20.74
N ASP A 334 -26.81 33.82 -19.72
CA ASP A 334 -26.03 35.05 -19.52
C ASP A 334 -24.93 35.23 -20.58
N ALA A 335 -24.38 34.14 -21.11
CA ALA A 335 -23.42 34.19 -22.21
C ALA A 335 -24.10 34.45 -23.58
N ALA A 336 -25.27 33.86 -23.82
CA ALA A 336 -26.04 34.01 -25.05
C ALA A 336 -26.66 35.41 -25.21
N SER A 337 -27.00 36.07 -24.10
CA SER A 337 -27.43 37.49 -24.13
C SER A 337 -26.31 38.44 -24.56
N LYS A 338 -25.05 38.07 -24.29
CA LYS A 338 -23.84 38.85 -24.61
C LYS A 338 -23.26 38.57 -26.00
N ARG A 339 -23.48 37.37 -26.56
CA ARG A 339 -23.06 36.99 -27.92
C ARG A 339 -24.30 36.60 -28.73
N ARG A 340 -24.86 37.55 -29.49
CA ARG A 340 -25.90 37.26 -30.49
C ARG A 340 -25.35 36.25 -31.49
N LEU A 341 -25.73 34.98 -31.38
CA LEU A 341 -26.34 34.16 -32.45
C LEU A 341 -26.31 32.65 -32.17
N THR A 342 -27.27 31.96 -32.79
CA THR A 342 -27.37 30.53 -33.15
C THR A 342 -27.82 29.49 -32.14
N LEU A 343 -28.02 29.81 -30.86
CA LEU A 343 -28.33 28.78 -29.84
C LEU A 343 -29.61 29.02 -29.04
N SER A 344 -30.33 30.10 -29.31
CA SER A 344 -31.63 30.38 -28.70
C SER A 344 -32.67 29.29 -29.01
N SER A 345 -32.61 28.66 -30.19
CA SER A 345 -33.51 27.58 -30.59
C SER A 345 -33.29 26.29 -29.78
N VAL A 346 -32.03 25.96 -29.44
CA VAL A 346 -31.69 24.81 -28.59
C VAL A 346 -32.16 25.05 -27.16
N LEU A 347 -32.00 26.26 -26.64
CA LEU A 347 -32.52 26.67 -25.34
C LEU A 347 -34.05 26.58 -25.27
N GLU A 348 -34.78 27.01 -26.31
CA GLU A 348 -36.24 26.90 -26.37
C GLU A 348 -36.72 25.44 -26.37
N CYS A 349 -36.05 24.53 -27.09
CA CYS A 349 -36.39 23.10 -27.06
C CYS A 349 -36.19 22.49 -25.67
N LEU A 350 -35.07 22.78 -25.00
CA LEU A 350 -34.79 22.26 -23.66
C LEU A 350 -35.75 22.83 -22.60
N GLN A 351 -36.17 24.10 -22.73
CA GLN A 351 -37.16 24.68 -21.82
C GLN A 351 -38.55 24.07 -22.00
N LYS A 352 -38.96 23.77 -23.24
CA LYS A 352 -40.24 23.09 -23.49
C LYS A 352 -40.27 21.70 -22.86
N GLU A 353 -39.20 20.91 -22.96
CA GLU A 353 -39.15 19.57 -22.35
C GLU A 353 -39.20 19.59 -20.81
N VAL A 354 -38.52 20.55 -20.17
CA VAL A 354 -38.56 20.72 -18.71
C VAL A 354 -39.97 21.10 -18.23
N ILE A 355 -40.66 21.99 -18.95
CA ILE A 355 -42.06 22.38 -18.66
C ILE A 355 -43.02 21.21 -18.88
N THR A 356 -42.75 20.36 -19.87
CA THR A 356 -43.61 19.20 -20.19
C THR A 356 -43.42 18.07 -19.18
N LYS A 357 -42.21 17.86 -18.65
CA LYS A 357 -41.92 16.85 -17.59
C LYS A 357 -42.34 17.29 -16.18
N LEU A 358 -42.37 18.60 -15.89
CA LEU A 358 -42.77 19.12 -14.58
C LEU A 358 -44.28 19.40 -14.44
N GLY A 359 -45.09 18.99 -15.42
CA GLY A 359 -46.55 19.03 -15.29
C GLY A 359 -47.06 20.42 -14.91
N GLY A 360 -46.84 21.42 -15.78
CA GLY A 360 -47.65 22.63 -15.84
C GLY A 360 -48.06 23.25 -14.50
N LYS A 361 -47.12 23.51 -13.59
CA LYS A 361 -47.39 24.40 -12.45
C LYS A 361 -46.71 25.73 -12.67
N ASN A 362 -47.47 26.62 -13.31
CA ASN A 362 -47.32 28.06 -13.15
C ASN A 362 -47.36 28.40 -11.66
N VAL A 363 -46.30 29.01 -11.14
CA VAL A 363 -46.39 29.86 -9.96
C VAL A 363 -45.52 31.10 -10.24
N PHE A 364 -46.23 32.14 -10.69
CA PHE A 364 -45.96 33.58 -10.81
C PHE A 364 -44.55 34.08 -11.16
#